data_AF-A0AAV3ZNB8-F1
#
_entry.id   AF-A0AAV3ZNB8-F1
#
_cell.length_a   1.000
_cell.length_b   1.000
_cell.length_c   1.000
_cell.angle_alpha   90.00
_cell.angle_beta   90.00
_cell.angle_gamma   90.00
#
_symmetry.space_group_name_H-M   'P 1'
#
loop_
_entity.id
_entity.type
_entity.pdbx_description
1 polymer ?
#
loop_
_entity_poly.entity_id
_entity_poly.type
_entity_poly.pdbx_seq_one_letter_code
_entity_poly.pdbx_strand_id
1 'polypeptide(L)'
;MVLPLKWVFNPAQNRTILAIAPLQTPLRYIVTRALLAYYGTILHFTALIAVWICTVFLALGLKRKAHMKRDNFKTSHAQQDKQKERRVIKTVFMVAVTYLACSTPTAATLLVPHFVPEFEVARGFARISTISHMLSGLLTQVNSSASFFIYIYMGSKFRNTFLTIMQRYINVNLRKEGKAKGERDRETKTERGRMCNCYKF
;
A
#
# COMPACT_ATOMS: atom_id res chain seq x y z
N MET A 1 -19.40 -4.11 6.86
CA MET A 1 -20.01 -5.45 6.73
C MET A 1 -19.70 -6.21 8.01
N VAL A 2 -20.66 -6.28 8.94
CA VAL A 2 -20.48 -6.99 10.22
C VAL A 2 -20.99 -8.41 10.00
N LEU A 3 -20.08 -9.39 9.96
CA LEU A 3 -20.46 -10.79 9.93
C LEU A 3 -21.01 -11.15 11.32
N PRO A 4 -22.27 -11.62 11.44
CA PRO A 4 -22.81 -11.99 12.74
C PRO A 4 -22.03 -13.19 13.27
N LEU A 5 -21.29 -12.98 14.35
CA LEU A 5 -20.57 -14.03 15.05
C LEU A 5 -21.55 -14.69 16.02
N LYS A 6 -21.67 -16.02 15.97
CA LYS A 6 -22.50 -16.79 16.91
C LYS A 6 -21.66 -17.87 17.55
N TRP A 7 -21.82 -18.02 18.86
CA TRP A 7 -21.25 -19.15 19.59
C TRP A 7 -22.02 -20.41 19.21
N VAL A 8 -21.32 -21.36 18.59
CA VAL A 8 -21.87 -22.66 18.20
C VAL A 8 -21.11 -23.74 18.95
N PHE A 9 -21.85 -24.64 19.60
CA PHE A 9 -21.27 -25.78 20.29
C PHE A 9 -20.88 -26.85 19.27
N ASN A 10 -19.59 -27.21 19.21
CA ASN A 10 -19.11 -28.29 18.35
C ASN A 10 -19.07 -29.61 19.15
N PRO A 11 -20.00 -30.56 18.90
CA PRO A 11 -20.07 -31.80 19.66
C PRO A 11 -18.86 -32.71 19.44
N ALA A 12 -18.17 -32.60 18.31
CA ALA A 12 -16.97 -33.40 18.03
C ALA A 12 -15.74 -32.97 18.85
N GLN A 13 -15.73 -31.72 19.34
CA GLN A 13 -14.61 -31.16 20.09
C GLN A 13 -14.98 -30.75 21.52
N ASN A 14 -16.25 -30.94 21.92
CA ASN A 14 -16.79 -30.57 23.23
C ASN A 14 -16.46 -29.13 23.66
N ARG A 15 -16.41 -28.20 22.68
CA ARG A 15 -16.04 -26.80 22.87
C ARG A 15 -16.99 -25.88 22.11
N THR A 16 -17.28 -24.73 22.68
CA THR A 16 -17.96 -23.62 21.99
C THR A 16 -16.95 -22.91 21.11
N ILE A 17 -17.20 -22.93 19.80
CA ILE A 17 -16.38 -22.21 18.83
C ILE A 17 -17.15 -20.97 18.36
N LEU A 18 -16.40 -19.89 18.15
CA LEU A 18 -16.93 -18.69 17.53
C LEU A 18 -17.06 -18.96 16.04
N ALA A 19 -18.27 -19.29 15.59
CA ALA A 19 -18.55 -19.56 14.20
C ALA A 19 -19.19 -18.33 13.55
N ILE A 20 -18.91 -18.14 12.27
CA ILE A 20 -19.64 -17.18 11.45
C ILE A 20 -21.07 -17.74 11.33
N ALA A 21 -22.07 -17.02 11.85
CA ALA A 21 -23.44 -17.50 11.79
C ALA A 21 -23.86 -17.61 10.32
N PRO A 22 -24.47 -18.73 9.88
CA PRO A 22 -25.06 -18.80 8.56
C PRO A 22 -26.10 -17.68 8.45
N LEU A 23 -26.04 -16.88 7.39
CA LEU A 23 -27.02 -15.81 7.17
C LEU A 23 -28.40 -16.48 7.12
N GLN A 24 -29.22 -16.21 8.14
CA GLN A 24 -30.49 -16.92 8.42
C GLN A 24 -31.53 -16.90 7.29
N THR A 25 -31.30 -16.14 6.22
CA THR A 25 -32.17 -16.13 5.05
C THR A 25 -31.40 -16.52 3.78
N PRO A 26 -31.95 -17.43 2.95
CA PRO A 26 -31.31 -17.87 1.71
C PRO A 26 -31.06 -16.69 0.75
N LEU A 27 -31.94 -15.69 0.77
CA LEU A 27 -31.79 -14.45 0.00
C LEU A 27 -30.52 -13.68 0.39
N ARG A 28 -30.24 -13.49 1.69
CA ARG A 28 -29.05 -12.75 2.12
C ARG A 28 -27.76 -13.50 1.79
N TYR A 29 -27.76 -14.83 1.86
CA TYR A 29 -26.62 -15.64 1.45
C TYR A 29 -26.32 -15.47 -0.05
N ILE A 30 -27.34 -15.58 -0.91
CA ILE A 30 -27.19 -15.41 -2.36
C ILE A 30 -26.72 -14.00 -2.70
N VAL A 31 -27.36 -12.98 -2.13
CA VAL A 31 -26.98 -11.57 -2.34
C VAL A 31 -25.55 -11.31 -1.86
N THR A 32 -25.18 -11.79 -0.68
CA THR A 32 -23.82 -11.59 -0.14
C THR A 32 -22.77 -12.26 -1.00
N ARG A 33 -23.00 -13.50 -1.46
CA ARG A 33 -22.08 -14.19 -2.38
C ARG A 33 -22.01 -13.49 -3.73
N ALA A 34 -23.14 -13.04 -4.29
CA ALA A 34 -23.18 -12.33 -5.55
C ALA A 34 -22.42 -11.01 -5.47
N LEU A 35 -22.60 -10.25 -4.39
CA LEU A 35 -21.84 -9.02 -4.14
C LEU A 35 -20.36 -9.32 -3.95
N LEU A 36 -19.98 -10.34 -3.16
CA LEU A 36 -18.58 -10.71 -2.98
C LEU A 36 -17.94 -11.12 -4.31
N ALA A 37 -18.65 -11.87 -5.15
CA ALA A 37 -18.17 -12.27 -6.48
C ALA A 37 -18.05 -11.06 -7.41
N TYR A 38 -19.03 -10.15 -7.40
CA TYR A 38 -19.01 -8.93 -8.20
C TYR A 38 -17.85 -8.00 -7.80
N TYR A 39 -17.78 -7.63 -6.51
CA TYR A 39 -16.74 -6.74 -5.99
C TYR A 39 -15.35 -7.39 -5.98
N GLY A 40 -15.26 -8.68 -5.67
CA GLY A 40 -13.98 -9.39 -5.56
C GLY A 40 -13.40 -9.79 -6.90
N THR A 41 -14.24 -10.16 -7.88
CA THR A 41 -13.78 -10.73 -9.15
C THR A 41 -13.84 -9.69 -10.25
N ILE A 42 -15.01 -9.13 -10.54
CA ILE A 42 -15.21 -8.26 -11.72
C ILE A 42 -14.40 -6.97 -11.60
N LEU A 43 -14.44 -6.30 -10.44
CA LEU A 43 -13.60 -5.10 -10.22
C LEU A 43 -12.10 -5.41 -10.25
N HIS A 44 -11.69 -6.57 -9.75
CA HIS A 44 -10.28 -6.94 -9.75
C HIS A 44 -9.76 -7.22 -11.17
N PHE A 45 -10.52 -7.95 -11.97
CA PHE A 45 -10.17 -8.23 -13.36
C PHE A 45 -10.22 -6.98 -14.24
N THR A 46 -11.23 -6.13 -14.10
CA THR A 46 -11.29 -4.86 -14.84
C THR A 46 -10.09 -3.96 -14.54
N ALA A 47 -9.69 -3.84 -13.27
CA ALA A 47 -8.49 -3.10 -12.89
C ALA A 47 -7.21 -3.71 -13.48
N LEU A 48 -7.05 -5.03 -13.42
CA LEU A 48 -5.91 -5.75 -14.00
C LEU A 48 -5.80 -5.54 -15.51
N ILE A 49 -6.91 -5.68 -16.24
CA ILE A 49 -6.95 -5.48 -17.69
C ILE A 49 -6.60 -4.03 -18.03
N ALA A 50 -7.16 -3.05 -17.31
CA ALA A 50 -6.86 -1.64 -17.53
C ALA A 50 -5.36 -1.33 -17.32
N VAL A 51 -4.76 -1.83 -16.24
CA VAL A 51 -3.33 -1.65 -15.97
C VAL A 51 -2.48 -2.36 -17.02
N TRP A 52 -2.86 -3.56 -17.45
CA TRP A 52 -2.15 -4.31 -18.48
C TRP A 52 -2.13 -3.53 -19.81
N ILE A 53 -3.29 -3.05 -20.27
CA ILE A 53 -3.43 -2.22 -21.48
C ILE A 53 -2.56 -0.97 -21.36
N CYS A 54 -2.66 -0.25 -20.24
CA CYS A 54 -1.85 0.95 -19.99
C CYS A 54 -0.34 0.64 -20.03
N THR A 55 0.08 -0.47 -19.44
CA THR A 55 1.48 -0.91 -19.42
C THR A 55 2.00 -1.22 -20.83
N VAL A 56 1.18 -1.87 -21.67
CA VAL A 56 1.50 -2.12 -23.08
C VAL A 56 1.66 -0.81 -23.84
N PHE A 57 0.71 0.13 -23.70
CA PHE A 57 0.82 1.45 -24.33
C PHE A 57 2.08 2.20 -23.89
N LEU A 58 2.40 2.20 -22.59
CA LEU A 58 3.62 2.80 -22.07
C LEU A 58 4.88 2.14 -22.64
N ALA A 59 4.91 0.80 -22.72
CA ALA A 59 6.04 0.05 -23.28
C ALA A 59 6.26 0.36 -24.77
N LEU A 60 5.17 0.45 -25.55
CA LEU A 60 5.23 0.84 -26.96
C LEU A 60 5.72 2.28 -27.12
N GLY A 61 5.23 3.21 -26.29
CA GLY A 61 5.70 4.60 -26.26
C GLY A 61 7.19 4.70 -25.94
N LEU A 62 7.67 3.91 -24.97
CA LEU A 62 9.10 3.82 -24.62
C LEU A 62 9.95 3.30 -25.78
N LYS A 63 9.48 2.27 -26.50
CA LYS A 63 10.18 1.72 -27.67
C LYS A 63 10.26 2.73 -28.83
N ARG A 64 9.15 3.41 -29.16
CA ARG A 64 9.12 4.44 -30.21
C ARG A 64 10.09 5.58 -29.89
N LYS A 65 10.09 6.08 -28.64
CA LYS A 65 11.00 7.13 -28.18
C LYS A 65 12.47 6.68 -28.11
N ALA A 66 12.74 5.38 -27.94
CA ALA A 66 14.09 4.83 -27.96
C ALA A 66 14.66 4.72 -29.39
N HIS A 67 13.83 4.31 -30.35
CA HIS A 67 14.22 4.22 -31.77
C HIS A 67 14.54 5.61 -32.36
N MET A 68 13.68 6.60 -32.10
CA MET A 68 13.80 7.97 -32.63
C MET A 68 15.03 8.73 -32.07
N LYS A 69 15.71 8.20 -31.05
CA LYS A 69 16.92 8.78 -30.45
C LYS A 69 18.23 8.39 -31.14
N ARG A 70 18.26 7.31 -31.93
CA ARG A 70 19.49 6.98 -32.69
C ARG A 70 19.84 8.05 -33.72
N ASP A 71 18.84 8.81 -34.17
CA ASP A 71 19.00 9.67 -35.36
C ASP A 71 19.12 11.18 -35.04
N ASN A 72 18.88 11.62 -33.80
CA ASN A 72 18.78 13.05 -33.47
C ASN A 72 19.56 13.44 -32.21
N PHE A 73 20.89 13.57 -32.34
CA PHE A 73 21.83 13.95 -31.28
C PHE A 73 22.25 15.42 -31.39
N LYS A 74 21.29 16.37 -31.34
CA LYS A 74 21.62 17.81 -31.48
C LYS A 74 20.69 18.69 -30.63
N THR A 75 20.92 18.79 -29.31
CA THR A 75 20.68 19.97 -28.43
C THR A 75 20.67 19.57 -26.93
N SER A 76 21.48 20.26 -26.12
CA SER A 76 21.71 19.94 -24.68
C SER A 76 20.48 20.16 -23.79
N HIS A 77 19.74 21.26 -23.98
CA HIS A 77 18.56 21.57 -23.16
C HIS A 77 17.38 20.60 -23.40
N ALA A 78 17.10 20.27 -24.67
CA ALA A 78 16.09 19.28 -25.01
C ALA A 78 16.43 17.88 -24.46
N GLN A 79 17.71 17.58 -24.21
CA GLN A 79 18.15 16.31 -23.67
C GLN A 79 17.83 16.17 -22.17
N GLN A 80 17.97 17.24 -21.39
CA GLN A 80 17.70 17.24 -19.95
C GLN A 80 16.19 17.03 -19.65
N ASP A 81 15.31 17.73 -20.36
CA ASP A 81 13.86 17.56 -20.20
C ASP A 81 13.38 16.16 -20.63
N LYS A 82 13.94 15.63 -21.74
CA LYS A 82 13.66 14.26 -22.19
C LYS A 82 14.13 13.20 -21.19
N GLN A 83 15.25 13.42 -20.50
CA GLN A 83 15.71 12.49 -19.45
C GLN A 83 14.78 12.50 -18.24
N LYS A 84 14.28 13.67 -17.85
CA LYS A 84 13.30 13.83 -16.76
C LYS A 84 11.99 13.13 -17.09
N GLU A 85 11.44 13.34 -18.29
CA GLU A 85 10.22 12.68 -18.76
C GLU A 85 10.38 11.14 -18.75
N ARG A 86 11.50 10.64 -19.28
CA ARG A 86 11.79 9.20 -19.30
C ARG A 86 11.87 8.60 -17.89
N ARG A 87 12.43 9.34 -16.94
CA ARG A 87 12.51 8.89 -15.54
C ARG A 87 11.12 8.75 -14.92
N VAL A 88 10.22 9.71 -15.16
CA VAL A 88 8.83 9.63 -14.70
C VAL A 88 8.13 8.41 -15.32
N ILE A 89 8.23 8.24 -16.64
CA ILE A 89 7.63 7.10 -17.34
C ILE A 89 8.18 5.77 -16.80
N LYS A 90 9.49 5.68 -16.55
CA LYS A 90 10.13 4.47 -15.99
C LYS A 90 9.62 4.16 -14.58
N THR A 91 9.43 5.16 -13.73
CA THR A 91 8.86 4.97 -12.39
C THR A 91 7.42 4.45 -12.47
N VAL A 92 6.55 5.06 -13.29
CA VAL A 92 5.16 4.62 -13.47
C VAL A 92 5.11 3.20 -14.02
N PHE A 93 5.97 2.88 -14.98
CA PHE A 93 6.09 1.53 -15.52
C PHE A 93 6.50 0.51 -14.44
N MET A 94 7.44 0.86 -13.55
CA MET A 94 7.86 -0.01 -12.46
C MET A 94 6.71 -0.28 -11.49
N VAL A 95 5.93 0.75 -11.12
CA VAL A 95 4.73 0.58 -10.28
C VAL A 95 3.72 -0.36 -10.94
N ALA A 96 3.48 -0.22 -12.24
CA ALA A 96 2.57 -1.09 -12.97
C ALA A 96 3.05 -2.55 -13.00
N VAL A 97 4.34 -2.78 -13.24
CA VAL A 97 4.93 -4.14 -13.22
C VAL A 97 4.82 -4.76 -11.82
N THR A 98 5.09 -3.99 -10.76
CA THR A 98 4.93 -4.46 -9.37
C THR A 98 3.48 -4.81 -9.06
N TYR A 99 2.52 -3.98 -9.49
CA TYR A 99 1.10 -4.28 -9.34
C TYR A 99 0.71 -5.59 -10.03
N LEU A 100 1.16 -5.81 -11.27
CA LEU A 100 0.88 -7.04 -12.02
C LEU A 100 1.47 -8.27 -11.30
N ALA A 101 2.73 -8.20 -10.87
CA ALA A 101 3.41 -9.30 -10.19
C ALA A 101 2.71 -9.67 -8.87
N CYS A 102 2.35 -8.69 -8.05
CA CYS A 102 1.69 -8.90 -6.77
C CYS A 102 0.21 -9.30 -6.89
N SER A 103 -0.48 -8.90 -7.97
CA SER A 103 -1.91 -9.17 -8.15
C SER A 103 -2.20 -10.48 -8.88
N THR A 104 -1.22 -11.06 -9.57
CA THR A 104 -1.35 -12.36 -10.26
C THR A 104 -1.82 -13.50 -9.34
N PRO A 105 -1.21 -13.74 -8.16
CA PRO A 105 -1.66 -14.81 -7.27
C PRO A 105 -3.05 -14.56 -6.68
N THR A 106 -3.42 -13.28 -6.48
CA THR A 106 -4.78 -12.91 -6.08
C THR A 106 -5.79 -13.28 -7.17
N ALA A 107 -5.50 -12.94 -8.43
CA ALA A 107 -6.34 -13.31 -9.56
C ALA A 107 -6.48 -14.83 -9.71
N ALA A 108 -5.40 -15.59 -9.53
CA ALA A 108 -5.43 -17.04 -9.53
C ALA A 108 -6.32 -17.59 -8.41
N THR A 109 -6.17 -17.09 -7.17
CA THR A 109 -6.96 -17.52 -6.02
C THR A 109 -8.46 -17.22 -6.19
N LEU A 110 -8.81 -16.19 -6.96
CA LEU A 110 -10.20 -15.86 -7.31
C LEU A 110 -10.75 -16.72 -8.46
N LEU A 111 -9.92 -17.09 -9.45
CA LEU A 111 -10.34 -17.89 -10.60
C LEU A 111 -10.45 -19.38 -10.31
N VAL A 112 -9.53 -19.94 -9.52
CA VAL A 112 -9.47 -21.40 -9.28
C VAL A 112 -10.80 -21.98 -8.76
N PRO A 113 -11.53 -21.34 -7.83
CA PRO A 113 -12.84 -21.82 -7.38
C PRO A 113 -13.91 -21.93 -8.49
N HIS A 114 -13.79 -21.20 -9.60
CA HIS A 114 -14.72 -21.30 -10.73
C HIS A 114 -14.52 -22.59 -11.54
N PHE A 115 -13.29 -23.11 -11.60
CA PHE A 115 -12.96 -24.35 -12.32
C PHE A 115 -12.95 -25.57 -11.40
N VAL A 116 -12.51 -25.38 -10.16
CA VAL A 116 -12.39 -26.44 -9.14
C VAL A 116 -13.19 -26.00 -7.91
N PRO A 117 -14.48 -26.36 -7.82
CA PRO A 117 -15.34 -25.95 -6.71
C PRO A 117 -14.93 -26.55 -5.35
N GLU A 118 -13.97 -27.47 -5.33
CA GLU A 118 -13.35 -28.05 -4.13
C GLU A 118 -12.24 -27.18 -3.53
N PHE A 119 -11.78 -26.16 -4.26
CA PHE A 119 -10.76 -25.20 -3.82
C PHE A 119 -11.33 -24.06 -2.95
N GLU A 120 -12.64 -24.05 -2.67
CA GLU A 120 -13.22 -23.10 -1.72
C GLU A 120 -12.62 -23.29 -0.30
N VAL A 121 -12.51 -22.19 0.44
CA VAL A 121 -11.95 -22.09 1.81
C VAL A 121 -12.61 -23.07 2.81
N ALA A 122 -13.77 -23.64 2.48
CA ALA A 122 -14.51 -24.56 3.33
C ALA A 122 -14.60 -26.01 2.79
N ARG A 123 -13.84 -26.38 1.74
CA ARG A 123 -13.95 -27.68 1.05
C ARG A 123 -12.62 -28.46 1.07
N GLY A 124 -12.51 -29.56 0.32
CA GLY A 124 -11.45 -30.57 0.43
C GLY A 124 -10.00 -30.03 0.42
N PHE A 125 -9.75 -28.90 -0.24
CA PHE A 125 -8.44 -28.25 -0.29
C PHE A 125 -8.30 -27.02 0.61
N ALA A 126 -9.10 -26.91 1.68
CA ALA A 126 -9.17 -25.74 2.57
C ALA A 126 -7.81 -25.25 3.08
N ARG A 127 -6.85 -26.15 3.37
CA ARG A 127 -5.51 -25.75 3.83
C ARG A 127 -4.71 -25.02 2.75
N ILE A 128 -4.72 -25.55 1.53
CA ILE A 128 -3.98 -24.98 0.39
C ILE A 128 -4.64 -23.67 -0.06
N SER A 129 -5.96 -23.63 -0.10
CA SER A 129 -6.70 -22.40 -0.43
C SER A 129 -6.48 -21.31 0.61
N THR A 130 -6.44 -21.65 1.90
CA THR A 130 -6.14 -20.71 2.99
C THR A 130 -4.73 -20.14 2.87
N ILE A 131 -3.71 -20.98 2.65
CA ILE A 131 -2.33 -20.52 2.45
C ILE A 131 -2.21 -19.61 1.23
N SER A 132 -2.85 -19.97 0.12
CA SER A 132 -2.87 -19.17 -1.11
C SER A 132 -3.52 -17.80 -0.89
N HIS A 133 -4.61 -17.76 -0.11
CA HIS A 133 -5.30 -16.53 0.26
C HIS A 133 -4.45 -15.64 1.18
N MET A 134 -3.76 -16.23 2.15
CA MET A 134 -2.82 -15.51 3.02
C MET A 134 -1.65 -14.93 2.22
N LEU A 135 -1.05 -15.71 1.32
CA LEU A 135 0.03 -15.26 0.46
C LEU A 135 -0.41 -14.11 -0.47
N SER A 136 -1.60 -14.24 -1.06
CA SER A 136 -2.21 -13.17 -1.88
C SER A 136 -2.46 -11.90 -1.06
N GLY A 137 -2.90 -12.06 0.19
CA GLY A 137 -3.06 -10.95 1.15
C GLY A 137 -1.72 -10.25 1.45
N LEU A 138 -0.66 -11.01 1.72
CA LEU A 138 0.68 -10.47 1.95
C LEU A 138 1.19 -9.71 0.73
N LEU A 139 1.04 -10.25 -0.47
CA LEU A 139 1.46 -9.60 -1.71
C LEU A 139 0.68 -8.31 -1.99
N THR A 140 -0.60 -8.26 -1.60
CA THR A 140 -1.40 -7.04 -1.68
C THR A 140 -0.84 -5.95 -0.76
N GLN A 141 -0.43 -6.31 0.46
CA GLN A 141 0.24 -5.37 1.40
C GLN A 141 1.60 -4.90 0.87
N VAL A 142 2.37 -5.82 0.27
CA VAL A 142 3.63 -5.48 -0.41
C VAL A 142 3.37 -4.49 -1.55
N ASN A 143 2.34 -4.68 -2.37
CA ASN A 143 2.02 -3.75 -3.45
C ASN A 143 1.70 -2.32 -2.94
N SER A 144 0.94 -2.21 -1.84
CA SER A 144 0.62 -0.92 -1.22
C SER A 144 1.87 -0.20 -0.69
N SER A 145 2.82 -0.93 -0.12
CA SER A 145 4.07 -0.35 0.41
C SER A 145 5.13 -0.12 -0.68
N ALA A 146 5.23 -1.02 -1.67
CA ALA A 146 6.20 -0.95 -2.75
C ALA A 146 6.05 0.32 -3.58
N SER A 147 4.81 0.79 -3.80
CA SER A 147 4.55 2.06 -4.48
C SER A 147 5.34 3.21 -3.84
N PHE A 148 5.30 3.34 -2.51
CA PHE A 148 6.06 4.37 -1.77
C PHE A 148 7.57 4.24 -1.97
N PHE A 149 8.12 3.03 -1.82
CA PHE A 149 9.55 2.79 -2.01
C PHE A 149 9.98 3.10 -3.45
N ILE A 150 9.21 2.68 -4.45
CA ILE A 150 9.50 2.95 -5.86
C ILE A 150 9.59 4.47 -6.12
N TYR A 151 8.68 5.27 -5.56
CA TYR A 151 8.72 6.72 -5.71
C TYR A 151 9.94 7.36 -5.02
N ILE A 152 10.37 6.86 -3.85
CA ILE A 152 11.57 7.37 -3.16
C ILE A 152 12.85 7.02 -3.92
N TYR A 153 13.00 5.78 -4.37
CA TYR A 153 14.24 5.33 -5.02
C TYR A 153 14.34 5.85 -6.47
N MET A 154 13.26 5.80 -7.25
CA MET A 154 13.28 6.18 -8.66
C MET A 154 12.87 7.62 -8.93
N GLY A 155 11.96 8.21 -8.15
CA GLY A 155 11.44 9.56 -8.37
C GLY A 155 12.32 10.66 -7.74
N SER A 156 13.20 11.29 -8.52
CA SER A 156 14.05 12.39 -8.00
C SER A 156 13.25 13.58 -7.47
N LYS A 157 12.14 13.95 -8.13
CA LYS A 157 11.27 15.03 -7.66
C LYS A 157 10.62 14.70 -6.32
N PHE A 158 10.05 13.48 -6.22
CA PHE A 158 9.41 13.00 -5.01
C PHE A 158 10.40 12.89 -3.85
N ARG A 159 11.58 12.31 -4.10
CA ARG A 159 12.67 12.21 -3.12
C ARG A 159 13.11 13.57 -2.61
N ASN A 160 13.32 14.55 -3.49
CA ASN A 160 13.74 15.88 -3.08
C ASN A 160 12.68 16.56 -2.22
N THR A 161 11.41 16.52 -2.63
CA THR A 161 10.31 17.06 -1.83
C THR A 161 10.19 16.38 -0.47
N PHE A 162 10.32 15.05 -0.42
CA PHE A 162 10.30 14.29 0.82
C PHE A 162 11.45 14.70 1.77
N LEU A 163 12.68 14.82 1.26
CA LEU A 163 13.83 15.26 2.04
C LEU A 163 13.65 16.69 2.57
N THR A 164 13.14 17.61 1.74
CA THR A 164 12.86 18.99 2.18
C THR A 164 11.82 19.03 3.30
N ILE A 165 10.75 18.24 3.18
CA ILE A 165 9.70 18.17 4.23
C ILE A 165 10.29 17.58 5.52
N MET A 166 11.05 16.49 5.42
CA MET A 166 11.67 15.84 6.58
C MET A 166 12.68 16.76 7.29
N GLN A 167 13.53 17.45 6.53
CA GLN A 167 14.46 18.44 7.07
C GLN A 167 13.72 19.58 7.78
N ARG A 168 12.62 20.08 7.19
CA ARG A 168 11.81 21.13 7.79
C ARG A 168 11.14 20.66 9.08
N TYR A 169 10.63 19.43 9.11
CA TYR A 169 10.04 18.83 10.31
C TYR A 169 11.06 18.71 11.44
N ILE A 170 12.25 18.17 11.15
CA ILE A 170 13.34 18.04 12.13
C ILE A 170 13.74 19.42 12.67
N ASN A 171 13.94 20.41 11.80
CA ASN A 171 14.31 21.77 12.21
C ASN A 171 13.25 22.43 13.10
N VAL A 172 11.97 22.23 12.81
CA VAL A 172 10.88 22.73 13.65
C VAL A 172 10.89 22.06 15.02
N ASN A 173 11.12 20.75 15.07
CA ASN A 173 11.14 20.00 16.33
C ASN A 173 12.32 20.42 17.21
N LEU A 174 13.53 20.55 16.62
CA LEU A 174 14.71 21.06 17.31
C LEU A 174 14.50 22.48 17.85
N ARG A 175 13.80 23.34 17.10
CA ARG A 175 13.49 24.70 17.54
C ARG A 175 12.49 24.73 18.71
N LYS A 176 11.55 23.78 18.77
CA LYS A 176 10.63 23.63 19.91
C LYS A 176 11.39 23.20 21.17
N GLU A 177 12.28 22.22 21.04
CA GLU A 177 13.10 21.76 22.17
C GLU A 177 14.04 22.86 22.68
N GLY A 178 14.68 23.61 21.78
CA GLY A 178 15.52 24.76 22.16
C GLY A 178 14.76 25.86 22.90
N LYS A 179 13.52 26.18 22.47
CA LYS A 179 12.66 27.14 23.19
C LYS A 179 12.25 26.62 24.57
N ALA A 180 11.79 25.37 24.66
CA ALA A 180 11.38 24.75 25.93
C ALA A 180 12.54 24.62 26.93
N LYS A 181 13.78 24.48 26.45
CA LYS A 181 14.98 24.47 27.28
C LYS A 181 15.35 25.88 27.77
N GLY A 182 15.32 26.86 26.87
CA GLY A 182 15.59 28.26 27.22
C GLY A 182 14.58 28.87 28.20
N GLU A 183 13.32 28.43 28.17
CA GLU A 183 12.27 28.88 29.09
C GLU A 183 12.48 28.30 30.51
N ARG A 184 12.81 27.00 30.61
CA ARG A 184 13.23 26.37 31.87
C ARG A 184 14.47 27.00 32.48
N ASP A 185 15.49 27.30 31.67
CA ASP A 185 16.73 27.91 32.17
C ASP A 185 16.50 29.32 32.72
N ARG A 186 15.51 30.06 32.17
CA ARG A 186 15.09 31.36 32.72
C ARG A 186 14.36 31.20 34.05
N GLU A 187 13.40 30.30 34.16
CA GLU A 187 12.69 30.02 35.41
C GLU A 187 13.67 29.62 36.53
N THR A 188 14.63 28.73 36.22
CA THR A 188 15.63 28.27 37.19
C THR A 188 16.58 29.38 37.67
N LYS A 189 16.88 30.37 36.80
CA LYS A 189 17.68 31.55 37.19
C LYS A 189 16.85 32.55 38.01
N THR A 190 15.59 32.75 37.65
CA THR A 190 14.67 33.61 38.41
C THR A 190 14.44 33.06 39.81
N GLU A 191 14.29 31.75 39.98
CA GLU A 191 14.15 31.13 41.31
C GLU A 191 15.43 31.22 42.15
N ARG A 192 16.61 30.97 41.57
CA ARG A 192 17.89 31.17 42.26
C ARG A 192 18.09 32.62 42.70
N GLY A 193 17.71 33.58 41.86
CA GLY A 193 17.76 35.01 42.18
C GLY A 193 16.85 35.38 43.37
N ARG A 194 15.67 34.76 43.49
CA ARG A 194 14.78 34.95 44.66
C ARG A 194 15.36 34.32 45.93
N MET A 195 15.92 33.10 45.85
CA MET A 195 16.50 32.45 47.04
C MET A 195 17.69 33.23 47.62
N CYS A 196 18.59 33.75 46.77
CA CYS A 196 19.71 34.56 47.26
C CYS A 196 19.28 35.88 47.93
N ASN A 197 18.08 36.38 47.62
CA ASN A 197 17.56 37.60 48.24
C ASN A 197 16.88 37.33 49.59
N CYS A 198 16.40 36.10 49.86
CA CYS A 198 15.83 35.71 51.15
C CYS A 198 16.88 35.46 52.25
N TYR A 199 18.14 35.18 51.91
CA TYR A 199 19.22 34.95 52.88
C TYR A 199 20.01 36.22 53.26
N LYS A 200 19.55 37.40 52.83
CA LYS A 200 20.20 38.69 53.10
C LYS A 200 19.59 39.50 54.26
N PHE A 201 18.82 38.85 55.12
CA PHE A 201 18.28 39.43 56.36
C PHE A 201 18.94 38.82 57.59
#